data_AF-A0A522PQZ7-F1
#
_entry.id   AF-A0A522PQZ7-F1
#
_cell.length_a   1.000
_cell.length_b   1.000
_cell.length_c   1.000
_cell.angle_alpha   90.00
_cell.angle_beta   90.00
_cell.angle_gamma   90.00
#
_symmetry.space_group_name_H-M   'P 1'
#
loop_
_entity.id
_entity.type
_entity.pdbx_description
1 polymer ?
#
loop_
_entity_poly.entity_id
_entity_poly.type
_entity_poly.pdbx_seq_one_letter_code
_entity_poly.pdbx_strand_id
1 'polypeptide(L)'
;MALPLPGPDPSAEPGRGLHERYRYSRWDGSQRLADLDADRLLDALSDDLMAEGDLAAALRRLFRRGLERDAEGAGERIAGTRELLDRLARARRDLLQRYQLGDVMSEVRQHLADIVETERRGVERRLAEAQGQEANPDLRRLLGEMAARRQRQLEALPEDAGGRIRALQDYDFLEPEARARFEELLDQLRHQVLEAQFRGLADQIKGMTPESLATDREMVRDLNRLLQERLEGGEPDASDFLAKHGAFFPGASTLDDVIDQLTERMAAMQSLLSSMSTEQRSELQSLMDALLRDDRLRWDLAQLAATLDQLIPGGLGERVTFRGDEPLSLDGALGQLAELQAMDRLA
;
A
#
# COMPACT_ATOMS: atom_id res chain seq x y z
N MET A 1 46.40 36.56 -4.15
CA MET A 1 45.99 37.10 -2.84
C MET A 1 44.50 36.79 -2.68
N ALA A 2 44.17 35.73 -1.96
CA ALA A 2 42.79 35.33 -1.67
C ALA A 2 42.49 35.67 -0.21
N LEU A 3 41.41 36.41 0.04
CA LEU A 3 40.89 36.69 1.38
C LEU A 3 39.99 35.54 1.83
N PRO A 4 40.05 35.09 3.10
CA PRO A 4 39.15 34.07 3.61
C PRO A 4 37.79 34.65 4.05
N LEU A 5 36.72 33.88 3.84
CA LEU A 5 35.36 34.17 4.30
C LEU A 5 35.22 33.91 5.82
N PRO A 6 34.34 34.65 6.53
CA PRO A 6 34.13 34.47 7.96
C PRO A 6 33.32 33.19 8.26
N GLY A 7 33.69 32.49 9.34
CA GLY A 7 32.97 31.31 9.83
C GLY A 7 31.65 31.66 10.52
N PRO A 8 30.70 30.71 10.62
CA PRO A 8 29.38 30.94 11.21
C PRO A 8 29.44 31.10 12.75
N ASP A 9 28.64 32.04 13.26
CA ASP A 9 28.46 32.38 14.67
C ASP A 9 27.68 31.26 15.41
N PRO A 10 28.18 30.72 16.53
CA PRO A 10 27.55 29.61 17.26
C PRO A 10 26.33 30.00 18.13
N SER A 11 25.69 31.14 17.89
CA SER A 11 24.70 31.72 18.81
C SER A 11 23.30 31.89 18.22
N ALA A 12 22.78 30.90 17.49
CA ALA A 12 21.39 30.91 16.99
C ALA A 12 20.65 29.62 17.36
N GLU A 13 19.71 29.72 18.30
CA GLU A 13 18.80 28.63 18.67
C GLU A 13 17.87 28.25 17.49
N PRO A 14 17.56 26.95 17.28
CA PRO A 14 16.66 26.55 16.21
C PRO A 14 15.20 26.71 16.65
N GLY A 15 14.53 27.73 16.12
CA GLY A 15 13.08 27.79 16.09
C GLY A 15 12.52 26.63 15.27
N ARG A 16 11.55 25.91 15.84
CA ARG A 16 10.78 24.84 15.18
C ARG A 16 10.05 25.40 13.94
N GLY A 17 10.65 25.19 12.77
CA GLY A 17 9.99 25.25 11.48
C GLY A 17 9.87 23.85 10.91
N LEU A 18 8.66 23.43 10.52
CA LEU A 18 8.45 22.29 9.64
C LEU A 18 9.11 22.63 8.30
N HIS A 19 10.36 22.21 8.12
CA HIS A 19 11.01 22.30 6.83
C HIS A 19 10.57 21.10 6.00
N GLU A 20 9.69 21.32 5.02
CA GLU A 20 9.48 20.40 3.91
C GLU A 20 10.86 20.08 3.31
N ARG A 21 11.32 18.83 3.48
CA ARG A 21 12.60 18.37 2.94
C ARG A 21 12.44 18.21 1.43
N TYR A 22 12.81 19.24 0.67
CA TYR A 22 12.85 19.17 -0.79
C TYR A 22 13.92 18.17 -1.23
N ARG A 23 13.52 17.06 -1.86
CA ARG A 23 14.43 16.05 -2.38
C ARG A 23 14.77 16.37 -3.84
N TYR A 24 15.93 16.97 -4.07
CA TYR A 24 16.45 17.19 -5.42
C TYR A 24 17.06 15.89 -5.95
N SER A 25 16.63 15.43 -7.12
CA SER A 25 17.27 14.34 -7.86
C SER A 25 18.16 14.88 -8.97
N ARG A 26 19.20 14.12 -9.34
CA ARG A 26 19.99 14.43 -10.54
C ARG A 26 19.16 14.20 -11.79
N TRP A 27 19.32 15.09 -12.77
CA TRP A 27 18.73 14.96 -14.10
C TRP A 27 19.18 13.65 -14.75
N ASP A 28 18.23 12.76 -15.05
CA ASP A 28 18.49 11.42 -15.60
C ASP A 28 18.41 11.36 -17.14
N GLY A 29 18.15 12.50 -17.79
CA GLY A 29 18.11 12.62 -19.25
C GLY A 29 16.87 12.00 -19.91
N SER A 30 15.95 11.41 -19.14
CA SER A 30 14.72 10.82 -19.68
C SER A 30 13.65 11.87 -20.03
N GLN A 31 13.74 13.06 -19.44
CA GLN A 31 12.81 14.15 -19.70
C GLN A 31 13.22 14.89 -20.98
N ARG A 32 12.34 14.92 -21.98
CA ARG A 32 12.47 15.81 -23.13
C ARG A 32 12.08 17.22 -22.68
N LEU A 33 13.06 18.08 -22.44
CA LEU A 33 12.80 19.51 -22.37
C LEU A 33 12.29 19.93 -23.75
N ALA A 34 11.14 20.60 -23.82
CA ALA A 34 10.72 21.25 -25.05
C ALA A 34 11.85 22.16 -25.54
N ASP A 35 12.04 22.31 -26.85
CA ASP A 35 12.99 23.26 -27.42
C ASP A 35 12.64 24.68 -26.93
N LEU A 36 13.31 25.08 -25.85
CA LEU A 36 13.19 26.38 -25.23
C LEU A 36 14.04 27.35 -26.05
N ASP A 37 13.36 28.23 -26.79
CA ASP A 37 14.03 29.29 -27.53
C ASP A 37 14.63 30.30 -26.54
N ALA A 38 15.95 30.49 -26.63
CA ALA A 38 16.71 31.36 -25.73
C ALA A 38 16.27 32.82 -25.84
N ASP A 39 15.88 33.27 -27.03
CA ASP A 39 15.44 34.65 -27.27
C ASP A 39 14.11 34.93 -26.56
N ARG A 40 13.19 33.96 -26.55
CA ARG A 40 11.91 34.07 -25.84
C ARG A 40 12.04 34.02 -24.33
N LEU A 41 12.97 33.20 -23.83
CA LEU A 41 13.32 33.20 -22.40
C LEU A 41 13.86 34.57 -21.99
N LEU A 42 14.69 35.19 -22.83
CA LEU A 42 15.23 36.52 -22.60
C LEU A 42 14.10 37.57 -22.58
N ASP A 43 13.20 37.55 -23.57
CA ASP A 43 12.06 38.47 -23.64
C ASP A 43 11.13 38.34 -22.43
N ALA A 44 10.78 37.12 -22.04
CA ALA A 44 9.91 36.85 -20.89
C ALA A 44 10.53 37.26 -19.54
N LEU A 45 11.87 37.35 -19.48
CA LEU A 45 12.60 37.82 -18.29
C LEU A 45 12.93 39.31 -18.36
N SER A 46 12.96 39.91 -19.56
CA SER A 46 13.45 41.27 -19.81
C SER A 46 12.64 42.31 -19.03
N ASP A 47 11.32 42.22 -19.05
CA ASP A 47 10.43 43.14 -18.33
C ASP A 47 10.64 43.08 -16.81
N ASP A 48 10.75 41.86 -16.26
CA ASP A 48 10.94 41.63 -14.82
C ASP A 48 12.37 42.02 -14.37
N LEU A 49 13.37 41.82 -15.24
CA LEU A 49 14.77 42.20 -15.01
C LEU A 49 14.94 43.72 -15.04
N MET A 50 14.26 44.41 -15.96
CA MET A 50 14.28 45.87 -16.08
C MET A 50 13.51 46.55 -14.93
N ALA A 51 12.51 45.89 -14.35
CA ALA A 51 11.71 46.43 -13.25
C ALA A 51 12.42 46.35 -11.88
N GLU A 52 13.05 45.21 -11.56
CA GLU A 52 13.58 44.95 -10.20
C GLU A 52 15.07 44.61 -10.17
N GLY A 53 15.72 44.37 -11.30
CA GLY A 53 17.16 44.08 -11.40
C GLY A 53 17.61 42.71 -10.86
N ASP A 54 16.70 41.89 -10.34
CA ASP A 54 17.00 40.56 -9.80
C ASP A 54 16.54 39.44 -10.75
N LEU A 55 17.52 38.85 -11.45
CA LEU A 55 17.32 37.71 -12.33
C LEU A 55 16.75 36.48 -11.60
N ALA A 56 17.14 36.23 -10.34
CA ALA A 56 16.66 35.06 -9.61
C ALA A 56 15.17 35.20 -9.27
N ALA A 57 14.71 36.40 -8.94
CA ALA A 57 13.30 36.70 -8.71
C ALA A 57 12.48 36.63 -10.01
N ALA A 58 13.01 37.16 -11.13
CA ALA A 58 12.40 37.07 -12.45
C ALA A 58 12.20 35.60 -12.88
N LEU A 59 13.25 34.78 -12.77
CA LEU A 59 13.18 33.34 -13.06
C LEU A 59 12.15 32.63 -12.18
N ARG A 60 12.11 32.91 -10.87
CA ARG A 60 11.14 32.31 -9.95
C ARG A 60 9.69 32.66 -10.31
N ARG A 61 9.45 33.90 -10.76
CA ARG A 61 8.14 34.35 -11.24
C ARG A 61 7.76 33.68 -12.55
N LEU A 62 8.70 33.54 -13.47
CA LEU A 62 8.50 32.84 -14.74
C LEU A 62 8.12 31.37 -14.49
N PHE A 63 8.87 30.64 -13.67
CA PHE A 63 8.55 29.25 -13.31
C PHE A 63 7.17 29.13 -12.64
N ARG A 64 6.79 30.09 -11.80
CA ARG A 64 5.48 30.09 -11.13
C ARG A 64 4.32 30.33 -12.10
N ARG A 65 4.52 31.18 -13.12
CA ARG A 65 3.49 31.64 -14.07
C ARG A 65 3.36 30.73 -15.29
N GLY A 66 4.46 30.10 -15.70
CA GLY A 66 4.57 29.35 -16.96
C GLY A 66 4.91 30.27 -18.14
N LEU A 67 5.12 29.67 -19.31
CA LEU A 67 5.56 30.35 -20.53
C LEU A 67 4.59 30.07 -21.68
N GLU A 68 4.13 31.12 -22.35
CA GLU A 68 3.21 31.04 -23.49
C GLU A 68 4.01 30.89 -24.79
N ARG A 69 3.59 29.96 -25.67
CA ARG A 69 4.18 29.77 -27.00
C ARG A 69 3.16 30.23 -28.05
N ASP A 70 3.44 31.32 -28.75
CA ASP A 70 2.43 31.93 -29.63
C ASP A 70 1.99 31.08 -30.85
N ALA A 71 0.68 30.83 -30.86
CA ALA A 71 -0.36 31.22 -31.83
C ALA A 71 -0.29 30.87 -33.33
N GLU A 72 0.79 30.35 -33.88
CA GLU A 72 0.83 29.88 -35.28
C GLU A 72 0.93 28.35 -35.36
N GLY A 73 -0.16 27.69 -34.96
CA GLY A 73 -0.35 26.25 -35.13
C GLY A 73 0.09 25.42 -33.92
N ALA A 74 -0.89 24.99 -33.13
CA ALA A 74 -0.78 24.02 -32.02
C ALA A 74 0.00 24.47 -30.76
N GLY A 75 -0.49 25.53 -30.11
CA GLY A 75 -1.08 25.46 -28.75
C GLY A 75 -0.39 24.74 -27.59
N GLU A 76 0.93 24.54 -27.56
CA GLU A 76 1.60 23.98 -26.38
C GLU A 76 2.21 25.07 -25.48
N ARG A 77 1.46 25.45 -24.44
CA ARG A 77 1.90 26.31 -23.33
C ARG A 77 2.69 25.48 -22.31
N ILE A 78 3.83 26.00 -21.83
CA ILE A 78 4.54 25.41 -20.70
C ILE A 78 3.80 25.82 -19.42
N ALA A 79 3.16 24.85 -18.77
CA ALA A 79 2.44 25.09 -17.53
C ALA A 79 3.39 25.58 -16.43
N GLY A 80 3.00 26.64 -15.72
CA GLY A 80 3.72 27.11 -14.54
C GLY A 80 3.51 26.16 -13.37
N THR A 81 4.40 26.22 -12.37
CA THR A 81 4.28 25.37 -11.16
C THR A 81 2.94 25.56 -10.47
N ARG A 82 2.38 26.77 -10.44
CA ARG A 82 1.03 27.01 -9.87
C ARG A 82 -0.06 26.25 -10.62
N GLU A 83 0.00 26.25 -11.94
CA GLU A 83 -0.98 25.55 -12.76
C GLU A 83 -0.85 24.03 -12.60
N LEU A 84 0.38 23.52 -12.51
CA LEU A 84 0.64 22.10 -12.22
C LEU A 84 0.09 21.70 -10.85
N LEU A 85 0.31 22.51 -9.82
CA LEU A 85 -0.27 22.31 -8.48
C LEU A 85 -1.80 22.38 -8.52
N ASP A 86 -2.39 23.32 -9.26
CA ASP A 86 -3.84 23.42 -9.41
C ASP A 86 -4.45 22.23 -10.19
N ARG A 87 -3.72 21.69 -11.17
CA ARG A 87 -4.10 20.46 -11.90
C ARG A 87 -4.02 19.26 -10.97
N LEU A 88 -2.97 19.16 -10.16
CA LEU A 88 -2.77 18.09 -9.20
C LEU A 88 -3.85 18.11 -8.09
N ALA A 89 -4.15 19.30 -7.55
CA ALA A 89 -5.23 19.48 -6.59
C ALA A 89 -6.63 19.18 -7.17
N ARG A 90 -6.82 19.33 -8.48
CA ARG A 90 -8.04 18.91 -9.19
C ARG A 90 -8.09 17.39 -9.35
N ALA A 91 -7.02 16.79 -9.84
CA ALA A 91 -6.89 15.34 -9.98
C ALA A 91 -7.14 14.61 -8.64
N ARG A 92 -6.56 15.11 -7.55
CA ARG A 92 -6.80 14.64 -6.20
C ARG A 92 -8.29 14.66 -5.81
N ARG A 93 -8.97 15.78 -6.04
CA ARG A 93 -10.41 15.91 -5.71
C ARG A 93 -11.27 14.96 -6.52
N ASP A 94 -10.99 14.86 -7.82
CA ASP A 94 -11.70 13.96 -8.72
C ASP A 94 -11.57 12.50 -8.30
N LEU A 95 -10.37 12.06 -7.95
CA LEU A 95 -10.09 10.69 -7.48
C LEU A 95 -10.91 10.36 -6.22
N LEU A 96 -10.92 11.28 -5.25
CA LEU A 96 -11.65 11.10 -4.00
C LEU A 96 -13.18 11.16 -4.14
N GLN A 97 -13.68 11.81 -5.21
CA GLN A 97 -15.11 11.97 -5.49
C GLN A 97 -15.69 10.89 -6.40
N ARG A 98 -14.88 10.19 -7.20
CA ARG A 98 -15.39 9.14 -8.10
C ARG A 98 -15.63 7.84 -7.36
N TYR A 99 -14.69 7.46 -6.50
CA TYR A 99 -14.68 6.15 -5.88
C TYR A 99 -15.20 6.17 -4.44
N GLN A 100 -15.98 5.16 -4.10
CA GLN A 100 -16.18 4.70 -2.73
C GLN A 100 -15.34 3.44 -2.53
N LEU A 101 -14.73 3.31 -1.36
CA LEU A 101 -14.39 1.97 -0.87
C LEU A 101 -15.72 1.29 -0.49
N GLY A 102 -16.48 0.90 -1.51
CA GLY A 102 -17.61 -0.02 -1.39
C GLY A 102 -17.12 -1.35 -0.83
N ASP A 103 -18.05 -2.25 -0.51
CA ASP A 103 -17.83 -3.50 0.22
C ASP A 103 -16.66 -4.37 -0.31
N VAL A 104 -15.43 -4.04 0.07
CA VAL A 104 -14.17 -4.53 -0.50
C VAL A 104 -14.04 -6.05 -0.38
N MET A 105 -14.74 -6.65 0.58
CA MET A 105 -14.71 -8.06 0.91
C MET A 105 -15.83 -8.87 0.22
N SER A 106 -16.67 -8.23 -0.60
CA SER A 106 -17.82 -8.89 -1.23
C SER A 106 -17.40 -10.05 -2.13
N GLU A 107 -16.33 -9.88 -2.90
CA GLU A 107 -15.79 -10.92 -3.78
C GLU A 107 -15.30 -12.13 -2.99
N VAL A 108 -14.58 -11.89 -1.88
CA VAL A 108 -14.08 -12.95 -1.00
C VAL A 108 -15.25 -13.72 -0.37
N ARG A 109 -16.26 -13.01 0.14
CA ARG A 109 -17.46 -13.65 0.70
C ARG A 109 -18.23 -14.46 -0.33
N GLN A 110 -18.32 -13.97 -1.57
CA GLN A 110 -18.97 -14.66 -2.66
C GLN A 110 -18.23 -15.97 -2.99
N HIS A 111 -16.90 -15.93 -3.17
CA HIS A 111 -16.10 -17.12 -3.43
C HIS A 111 -16.20 -18.15 -2.28
N LEU A 112 -16.16 -17.69 -1.03
CA LEU A 112 -16.36 -18.57 0.13
C LEU A 112 -17.77 -19.17 0.15
N ALA A 113 -18.80 -18.41 -0.24
CA ALA A 113 -20.17 -18.92 -0.33
C ALA A 113 -20.28 -20.00 -1.41
N ASP A 114 -19.68 -19.80 -2.57
CA ASP A 114 -19.67 -20.77 -3.66
C ASP A 114 -18.95 -22.07 -3.28
N ILE A 115 -17.83 -21.97 -2.54
CA ILE A 115 -17.10 -23.12 -1.98
C ILE A 115 -18.00 -23.89 -1.01
N VAL A 116 -18.61 -23.19 -0.05
CA VAL A 116 -19.49 -23.82 0.96
C VAL A 116 -20.69 -24.49 0.29
N GLU A 117 -21.31 -23.85 -0.70
CA GLU A 117 -22.44 -24.42 -1.43
C GLU A 117 -22.04 -25.64 -2.27
N THR A 118 -20.81 -25.65 -2.80
CA THR A 118 -20.28 -26.81 -3.53
C THR A 118 -20.07 -28.01 -2.60
N GLU A 119 -19.51 -27.78 -1.41
CA GLU A 119 -19.38 -28.82 -0.39
C GLU A 119 -20.75 -29.28 0.12
N ARG A 120 -21.70 -28.37 0.37
CA ARG A 120 -23.05 -28.70 0.84
C ARG A 120 -23.76 -29.65 -0.13
N ARG A 121 -23.72 -29.33 -1.43
CA ARG A 121 -24.26 -30.21 -2.48
C ARG A 121 -23.57 -31.56 -2.54
N GLY A 122 -22.26 -31.60 -2.28
CA GLY A 122 -21.50 -32.85 -2.19
C GLY A 122 -21.91 -33.74 -1.03
N VAL A 123 -22.08 -33.15 0.16
CA VAL A 123 -22.57 -33.82 1.36
C VAL A 123 -23.97 -34.40 1.12
N GLU A 124 -24.88 -33.62 0.53
CA GLU A 124 -26.24 -34.06 0.17
C GLU A 124 -26.23 -35.23 -0.83
N ARG A 125 -25.39 -35.14 -1.88
CA ARG A 125 -25.26 -36.19 -2.89
C ARG A 125 -24.77 -37.50 -2.27
N ARG A 126 -23.72 -37.48 -1.45
CA ARG A 126 -23.22 -38.69 -0.78
C ARG A 126 -24.22 -39.27 0.21
N LEU A 127 -25.01 -38.42 0.87
CA LEU A 127 -26.10 -38.87 1.73
C LEU A 127 -27.17 -39.62 0.92
N ALA A 128 -27.57 -39.09 -0.24
CA ALA A 128 -28.55 -39.71 -1.13
C ALA A 128 -28.03 -41.05 -1.70
N GLU A 129 -26.76 -41.12 -2.10
CA GLU A 129 -26.11 -42.36 -2.55
C GLU A 129 -26.10 -43.44 -1.47
N ALA A 130 -25.79 -43.06 -0.22
CA ALA A 130 -25.81 -43.98 0.92
C ALA A 130 -27.21 -44.51 1.25
N GLN A 131 -28.26 -43.74 0.96
CA GLN A 131 -29.66 -44.17 1.13
C GLN A 131 -30.12 -45.11 0.01
N GLY A 132 -29.63 -44.92 -1.23
CA GLY A 132 -30.00 -45.73 -2.40
C GLY A 132 -29.27 -47.06 -2.55
N GLN A 133 -28.03 -47.19 -2.05
CA GLN A 133 -27.28 -48.45 -2.10
C GLN A 133 -27.75 -49.42 -1.01
N GLU A 134 -27.92 -50.73 -1.30
CA GLU A 134 -28.12 -51.86 -0.34
C GLU A 134 -26.94 -52.06 0.65
N ALA A 135 -26.35 -50.97 1.12
CA ALA A 135 -25.33 -50.96 2.14
C ALA A 135 -25.90 -51.48 3.48
N ASN A 136 -25.03 -52.14 4.24
CA ASN A 136 -25.30 -52.62 5.59
C ASN A 136 -25.94 -51.48 6.43
N PRO A 137 -27.08 -51.72 7.12
CA PRO A 137 -27.79 -50.68 7.88
C PRO A 137 -26.92 -49.89 8.87
N ASP A 138 -25.90 -50.51 9.45
CA ASP A 138 -24.96 -49.84 10.36
C ASP A 138 -24.06 -48.83 9.64
N LEU A 139 -23.58 -49.17 8.43
CA LEU A 139 -22.77 -48.26 7.62
C LEU A 139 -23.60 -47.05 7.15
N ARG A 140 -24.88 -47.28 6.80
CA ARG A 140 -25.81 -46.19 6.42
C ARG A 140 -26.03 -45.20 7.56
N ARG A 141 -26.22 -45.66 8.80
CA ARG A 141 -26.35 -44.78 9.96
C ARG A 141 -25.11 -43.93 10.17
N LEU A 142 -23.93 -44.55 10.13
CA LEU A 142 -22.66 -43.87 10.39
C LEU A 142 -22.37 -42.79 9.33
N LEU A 143 -22.62 -43.09 8.05
CA LEU A 143 -22.52 -42.11 6.96
C LEU A 143 -23.52 -40.95 7.13
N GLY A 144 -24.77 -41.26 7.53
CA GLY A 144 -25.80 -40.25 7.80
C GLY A 144 -25.43 -39.31 8.95
N GLU A 145 -24.92 -39.85 10.05
CA GLU A 145 -24.45 -39.07 11.20
C GLU A 145 -23.27 -38.17 10.83
N MET A 146 -22.33 -38.68 10.03
CA MET A 146 -21.19 -37.91 9.52
C MET A 146 -21.63 -36.77 8.59
N ALA A 147 -22.58 -37.02 7.70
CA ALA A 147 -23.12 -35.99 6.81
C ALA A 147 -23.85 -34.90 7.61
N ALA A 148 -24.71 -35.28 8.56
CA ALA A 148 -25.42 -34.35 9.43
C ALA A 148 -24.48 -33.52 10.30
N ARG A 149 -23.37 -34.12 10.79
CA ARG A 149 -22.34 -33.39 11.53
C ARG A 149 -21.66 -32.33 10.65
N ARG A 150 -21.27 -32.70 9.42
CA ARG A 150 -20.65 -31.77 8.46
C ARG A 150 -21.58 -30.63 8.09
N GLN A 151 -22.85 -30.93 7.82
CA GLN A 151 -23.83 -29.89 7.51
C GLN A 151 -24.00 -28.88 8.65
N ARG A 152 -24.06 -29.35 9.91
CA ARG A 152 -24.07 -28.46 11.07
C ARG A 152 -22.79 -27.61 11.19
N GLN A 153 -21.63 -28.13 10.81
CA GLN A 153 -20.39 -27.36 10.80
C GLN A 153 -20.41 -26.25 9.74
N LEU A 154 -20.93 -26.55 8.55
CA LEU A 154 -21.08 -25.56 7.47
C LEU A 154 -22.12 -24.48 7.81
N GLU A 155 -23.20 -24.85 8.51
CA GLU A 155 -24.22 -23.89 8.99
C GLU A 155 -23.73 -23.03 10.16
N ALA A 156 -22.77 -23.52 10.94
CA ALA A 156 -22.17 -22.82 12.09
C ALA A 156 -20.94 -21.97 11.72
N LEU A 157 -20.66 -21.79 10.43
CA LEU A 157 -19.56 -20.94 9.99
C LEU A 157 -19.81 -19.48 10.42
N PRO A 158 -18.78 -18.74 10.86
CA PRO A 158 -18.90 -17.32 11.15
C PRO A 158 -19.40 -16.50 9.94
N GLU A 159 -19.98 -15.33 10.17
CA GLU A 159 -20.41 -14.45 9.06
C GLU A 159 -19.23 -13.71 8.41
N ASP A 160 -18.14 -13.49 9.15
CA ASP A 160 -16.95 -12.78 8.69
C ASP A 160 -16.02 -13.67 7.85
N ALA A 161 -15.41 -13.10 6.80
CA ALA A 161 -14.55 -13.83 5.88
C ALA A 161 -13.37 -14.55 6.57
N GLY A 162 -12.72 -13.91 7.54
CA GLY A 162 -11.57 -14.47 8.24
C GLY A 162 -11.92 -15.66 9.14
N GLY A 163 -13.04 -15.59 9.85
CA GLY A 163 -13.61 -16.67 10.64
C GLY A 163 -13.99 -17.87 9.77
N ARG A 164 -14.65 -17.62 8.62
CA ARG A 164 -14.97 -18.67 7.64
C ARG A 164 -13.72 -19.37 7.12
N ILE A 165 -12.68 -18.61 6.76
CA ILE A 165 -11.42 -19.19 6.29
C ILE A 165 -10.79 -20.09 7.35
N ARG A 166 -10.70 -19.64 8.61
CA ARG A 166 -10.13 -20.47 9.70
C ARG A 166 -10.93 -21.76 9.87
N ALA A 167 -12.26 -21.66 9.94
CA ALA A 167 -13.12 -22.82 10.09
C ALA A 167 -13.00 -23.80 8.90
N LEU A 168 -12.89 -23.28 7.67
CA LEU A 168 -12.71 -24.08 6.46
C LEU A 168 -11.29 -24.64 6.31
N GLN A 169 -10.28 -24.01 6.90
CA GLN A 169 -8.91 -24.55 6.94
C GLN A 169 -8.84 -25.83 7.78
N ASP A 170 -9.57 -25.88 8.89
CA ASP A 170 -9.66 -27.04 9.78
C ASP A 170 -10.75 -28.04 9.35
N TYR A 171 -11.47 -27.75 8.26
CA TYR A 171 -12.59 -28.57 7.79
C TYR A 171 -12.14 -29.67 6.81
N ASP A 172 -12.59 -30.89 7.09
CA ASP A 172 -12.35 -32.06 6.23
C ASP A 172 -13.35 -32.12 5.06
N PHE A 173 -12.99 -31.47 3.95
CA PHE A 173 -13.76 -31.45 2.70
C PHE A 173 -14.08 -32.85 2.17
N LEU A 174 -15.35 -33.05 1.83
CA LEU A 174 -15.81 -34.26 1.18
C LEU A 174 -15.61 -34.20 -0.34
N GLU A 175 -15.81 -33.01 -0.92
CA GLU A 175 -15.66 -32.75 -2.34
C GLU A 175 -14.25 -32.24 -2.69
N PRO A 176 -13.49 -32.95 -3.54
CA PRO A 176 -12.17 -32.49 -3.99
C PRO A 176 -12.22 -31.15 -4.72
N GLU A 177 -13.32 -30.88 -5.44
CA GLU A 177 -13.52 -29.61 -6.15
C GLU A 177 -13.64 -28.43 -5.18
N ALA A 178 -14.42 -28.57 -4.10
CA ALA A 178 -14.57 -27.53 -3.09
C ALA A 178 -13.22 -27.25 -2.40
N ARG A 179 -12.46 -28.31 -2.11
CA ARG A 179 -11.10 -28.19 -1.57
C ARG A 179 -10.16 -27.43 -2.50
N ALA A 180 -10.12 -27.78 -3.77
CA ALA A 180 -9.24 -27.15 -4.75
C ALA A 180 -9.55 -25.66 -4.92
N ARG A 181 -10.84 -25.30 -5.03
CA ARG A 181 -11.28 -23.89 -5.10
C ARG A 181 -10.91 -23.09 -3.86
N PHE A 182 -10.98 -23.72 -2.68
CA PHE A 182 -10.57 -23.08 -1.43
C PHE A 182 -9.07 -22.83 -1.37
N GLU A 183 -8.26 -23.80 -1.78
CA GLU A 183 -6.80 -23.64 -1.87
C GLU A 183 -6.42 -22.54 -2.87
N GLU A 184 -7.06 -22.53 -4.05
CA GLU A 184 -6.86 -21.48 -5.05
C GLU A 184 -7.22 -20.09 -4.51
N LEU A 185 -8.35 -19.95 -3.82
CA LEU A 185 -8.73 -18.69 -3.18
C LEU A 185 -7.67 -18.22 -2.17
N LEU A 186 -7.17 -19.14 -1.32
CA LEU A 186 -6.12 -18.80 -0.35
C LEU A 186 -4.84 -18.34 -1.03
N ASP A 187 -4.45 -19.02 -2.10
CA ASP A 187 -3.25 -18.65 -2.85
C ASP A 187 -3.44 -17.30 -3.55
N GLN A 188 -4.59 -17.05 -4.19
CA GLN A 188 -4.89 -15.74 -4.79
C GLN A 188 -4.85 -14.61 -3.76
N LEU A 189 -5.46 -14.79 -2.59
CA LEU A 189 -5.46 -13.79 -1.53
C LEU A 189 -4.04 -13.51 -1.01
N ARG A 190 -3.21 -14.56 -0.85
CA ARG A 190 -1.79 -14.40 -0.48
C ARG A 190 -1.04 -13.60 -1.54
N HIS A 191 -1.21 -13.93 -2.82
CA HIS A 191 -0.54 -13.22 -3.90
C HIS A 191 -0.96 -11.75 -3.95
N GLN A 192 -2.24 -11.44 -3.79
CA GLN A 192 -2.75 -10.05 -3.79
C GLN A 192 -2.19 -9.23 -2.64
N VAL A 193 -2.11 -9.79 -1.43
CA VAL A 193 -1.51 -9.12 -0.27
C VAL A 193 -0.03 -8.84 -0.51
N LEU A 194 0.70 -9.80 -1.10
CA LEU A 194 2.11 -9.63 -1.44
C LEU A 194 2.28 -8.56 -2.54
N GLU A 195 1.52 -8.64 -3.63
CA GLU A 195 1.61 -7.68 -4.74
C GLU A 195 1.32 -6.24 -4.29
N ALA A 196 0.32 -6.08 -3.41
CA ALA A 196 0.02 -4.81 -2.75
C ALA A 196 1.22 -4.24 -1.98
N GLN A 197 2.00 -5.10 -1.30
CA GLN A 197 3.17 -4.72 -0.53
C GLN A 197 4.37 -4.35 -1.43
N PHE A 198 4.48 -4.98 -2.60
CA PHE A 198 5.65 -4.92 -3.49
C PHE A 198 5.48 -4.09 -4.76
N ARG A 199 4.37 -3.35 -4.89
CA ARG A 199 4.08 -2.54 -6.07
C ARG A 199 5.22 -1.52 -6.32
N GLY A 200 6.09 -1.83 -7.29
CA GLY A 200 7.38 -1.15 -7.55
C GLY A 200 8.53 -2.10 -7.92
N LEU A 201 8.42 -3.40 -7.60
CA LEU A 201 9.39 -4.46 -7.92
C LEU A 201 8.99 -5.36 -9.11
N ALA A 202 7.83 -5.10 -9.71
CA ALA A 202 7.18 -5.97 -10.70
C ALA A 202 8.07 -6.30 -11.92
N ASP A 203 9.04 -5.45 -12.26
CA ASP A 203 9.94 -5.68 -13.38
C ASP A 203 11.11 -6.62 -13.06
N GLN A 204 11.43 -6.88 -11.78
CA GLN A 204 12.65 -7.62 -11.39
C GLN A 204 12.43 -8.97 -10.72
N ILE A 205 11.23 -9.29 -10.22
CA ILE A 205 11.01 -10.50 -9.43
C ILE A 205 9.98 -11.41 -10.11
N LYS A 206 10.39 -12.03 -11.23
CA LYS A 206 9.69 -13.22 -11.73
C LYS A 206 10.22 -14.45 -10.99
N GLY A 207 9.52 -14.81 -9.92
CA GLY A 207 9.67 -16.08 -9.22
C GLY A 207 9.99 -15.91 -7.74
N MET A 208 8.96 -15.81 -6.90
CA MET A 208 9.09 -16.06 -5.46
C MET A 208 8.25 -17.26 -5.05
N THR A 209 8.83 -18.05 -4.16
CA THR A 209 8.41 -19.37 -3.69
C THR A 209 8.10 -19.32 -2.18
N PRO A 210 7.61 -20.42 -1.56
CA PRO A 210 7.22 -20.49 -0.15
C PRO A 210 8.30 -20.08 0.89
N GLU A 211 9.56 -19.97 0.49
CA GLU A 211 10.67 -19.44 1.31
C GLU A 211 10.49 -17.96 1.73
N SER A 212 9.55 -17.24 1.09
CA SER A 212 9.30 -15.81 1.33
C SER A 212 8.93 -15.48 2.79
N LEU A 213 8.18 -16.36 3.46
CA LEU A 213 7.73 -16.11 4.84
C LEU A 213 8.88 -16.12 5.87
N ALA A 214 9.92 -16.93 5.62
CA ALA A 214 11.10 -16.93 6.49
C ALA A 214 11.92 -15.65 6.30
N THR A 215 12.03 -15.19 5.05
CA THR A 215 12.68 -13.93 4.69
C THR A 215 11.96 -12.74 5.32
N ASP A 216 10.62 -12.68 5.24
CA ASP A 216 9.81 -11.61 5.84
C ASP A 216 10.01 -11.54 7.35
N ARG A 217 10.07 -12.70 8.03
CA ARG A 217 10.35 -12.76 9.47
C ARG A 217 11.73 -12.24 9.83
N GLU A 218 12.76 -12.63 9.08
CA GLU A 218 14.12 -12.15 9.32
C GLU A 218 14.20 -10.63 9.12
N MET A 219 13.56 -10.11 8.06
CA MET A 219 13.47 -8.68 7.79
C MET A 219 12.81 -7.92 8.95
N VAL A 220 11.61 -8.32 9.39
CA VAL A 220 10.91 -7.62 10.49
C VAL A 220 11.73 -7.66 11.78
N ARG A 221 12.41 -8.76 12.05
CA ARG A 221 13.29 -8.89 13.22
C ARG A 221 14.51 -7.98 13.13
N ASP A 222 15.20 -7.97 12.00
CA ASP A 222 16.37 -7.12 11.78
C ASP A 222 16.00 -5.64 11.85
N LEU A 223 14.85 -5.27 11.27
CA LEU A 223 14.31 -3.91 11.33
C LEU A 223 13.95 -3.49 12.75
N ASN A 224 13.27 -4.36 13.51
CA ASN A 224 12.93 -4.10 14.91
C ASN A 224 14.17 -3.79 15.75
N ARG A 225 15.29 -4.50 15.53
CA ARG A 225 16.56 -4.23 16.21
C ARG A 225 17.09 -2.83 15.90
N LEU A 226 17.11 -2.44 14.63
CA LEU A 226 17.59 -1.11 14.22
C LEU A 226 16.71 0.01 14.80
N LEU A 227 15.38 -0.16 14.77
CA LEU A 227 14.46 0.83 15.30
C LEU A 227 14.54 0.96 16.83
N GLN A 228 14.77 -0.15 17.54
CA GLN A 228 15.00 -0.13 18.99
C GLN A 228 16.28 0.65 19.34
N GLU A 229 17.39 0.37 18.65
CA GLU A 229 18.65 1.09 18.86
C GLU A 229 18.50 2.60 18.61
N ARG A 230 17.73 2.98 17.57
CA ARG A 230 17.40 4.38 17.31
C ARG A 230 16.53 5.00 18.41
N LEU A 231 15.55 4.26 18.93
CA LEU A 231 14.68 4.71 20.03
C LEU A 231 15.50 4.95 21.32
N GLU A 232 16.53 4.14 21.56
CA GLU A 232 17.48 4.29 22.67
C GLU A 232 18.42 5.51 22.50
N GLY A 233 18.34 6.22 21.37
CA GLY A 233 19.15 7.40 21.05
C GLY A 233 20.45 7.08 20.28
N GLY A 234 20.60 5.85 19.77
CA GLY A 234 21.72 5.44 18.94
C GLY A 234 21.60 5.86 17.47
N GLU A 235 22.69 5.70 16.73
CA GLU A 235 22.77 5.85 15.27
C GLU A 235 23.08 4.49 14.63
N PRO A 236 22.08 3.59 14.53
CA PRO A 236 22.27 2.26 13.97
C PRO A 236 22.69 2.30 12.49
N ASP A 237 23.66 1.46 12.12
CA ASP A 237 24.07 1.26 10.73
C ASP A 237 23.10 0.31 10.01
N ALA A 238 22.40 0.83 8.99
CA ALA A 238 21.49 0.05 8.16
C ALA A 238 22.16 -0.66 6.98
N SER A 239 23.48 -0.53 6.79
CA SER A 239 24.20 -1.10 5.64
C SER A 239 24.00 -2.61 5.50
N ASP A 240 24.14 -3.36 6.60
CA ASP A 240 23.93 -4.81 6.61
C ASP A 240 22.46 -5.18 6.36
N PHE A 241 21.52 -4.36 6.83
CA PHE A 241 20.09 -4.55 6.60
C PHE A 241 19.73 -4.30 5.14
N LEU A 242 20.21 -3.21 4.54
CA LEU A 242 19.99 -2.87 3.15
C LEU A 242 20.68 -3.86 2.20
N ALA A 243 21.83 -4.41 2.57
CA ALA A 243 22.48 -5.46 1.80
C ALA A 243 21.64 -6.75 1.72
N LYS A 244 20.92 -7.10 2.79
CA LYS A 244 20.08 -8.31 2.86
C LYS A 244 18.65 -8.08 2.35
N HIS A 245 18.05 -6.97 2.74
CA HIS A 245 16.62 -6.67 2.61
C HIS A 245 16.34 -5.42 1.76
N GLY A 246 17.35 -4.83 1.12
CA GLY A 246 17.19 -3.60 0.33
C GLY A 246 16.24 -3.71 -0.86
N ALA A 247 15.96 -4.93 -1.34
CA ALA A 247 14.93 -5.16 -2.35
C ALA A 247 13.56 -4.61 -1.92
N PHE A 248 13.22 -4.69 -0.63
CA PHE A 248 11.95 -4.22 -0.06
C PHE A 248 11.86 -2.69 0.07
N PHE A 249 13.01 -2.01 0.02
CA PHE A 249 13.16 -0.57 0.24
C PHE A 249 13.92 0.06 -0.94
N PRO A 250 13.30 0.12 -2.14
CA PRO A 250 13.98 0.59 -3.34
C PRO A 250 14.47 2.02 -3.16
N GLY A 251 15.74 2.25 -3.49
CA GLY A 251 16.40 3.55 -3.39
C GLY A 251 16.72 4.00 -1.96
N ALA A 252 16.46 3.19 -0.93
CA ALA A 252 16.88 3.49 0.44
C ALA A 252 18.39 3.30 0.59
N SER A 253 19.06 4.30 1.16
CA SER A 253 20.51 4.25 1.45
C SER A 253 20.80 4.36 2.95
N THR A 254 19.82 4.79 3.74
CA THR A 254 19.95 5.02 5.19
C THR A 254 18.76 4.43 5.95
N LEU A 255 18.88 4.29 7.28
CA LEU A 255 17.74 3.91 8.12
C LEU A 255 16.61 4.93 8.04
N ASP A 256 16.95 6.23 7.93
CA ASP A 256 15.94 7.29 7.82
C ASP A 256 15.12 7.13 6.52
N ASP A 257 15.75 6.75 5.40
CA ASP A 257 15.02 6.45 4.16
C ASP A 257 14.05 5.26 4.33
N VAL A 258 14.46 4.24 5.09
CA VAL A 258 13.63 3.07 5.40
C VAL A 258 12.44 3.49 6.27
N ILE A 259 12.67 4.30 7.32
CA ILE A 259 11.61 4.82 8.20
C ILE A 259 10.63 5.69 7.42
N ASP A 260 11.12 6.58 6.56
CA ASP A 260 10.28 7.44 5.71
C ASP A 260 9.37 6.59 4.82
N GLN A 261 9.91 5.57 4.13
CA GLN A 261 9.11 4.65 3.31
C GLN A 261 8.09 3.84 4.13
N LEU A 262 8.45 3.38 5.32
CA LEU A 262 7.52 2.64 6.20
C LEU A 262 6.39 3.54 6.68
N THR A 263 6.70 4.78 7.05
CA THR A 263 5.74 5.77 7.50
C THR A 263 4.73 6.09 6.38
N GLU A 264 5.21 6.28 5.15
CA GLU A 264 4.35 6.48 3.98
C GLU A 264 3.38 5.30 3.76
N ARG A 265 3.89 4.07 3.84
CA ARG A 265 3.06 2.85 3.67
C ARG A 265 2.03 2.71 4.79
N MET A 266 2.42 2.96 6.03
CA MET A 266 1.53 2.89 7.19
C MET A 266 0.46 3.99 7.15
N ALA A 267 0.80 5.20 6.72
CA ALA A 267 -0.15 6.29 6.50
C ALA A 267 -1.22 5.91 5.46
N ALA A 268 -0.82 5.33 4.33
CA ALA A 268 -1.75 4.80 3.32
C ALA A 268 -2.70 3.77 3.92
N MET A 269 -2.16 2.78 4.63
CA MET A 269 -2.96 1.72 5.23
C MET A 269 -3.90 2.25 6.30
N GLN A 270 -3.47 3.19 7.14
CA GLN A 270 -4.33 3.79 8.15
C GLN A 270 -5.43 4.63 7.51
N SER A 271 -5.14 5.33 6.42
CA SER A 271 -6.16 6.05 5.66
C SER A 271 -7.21 5.09 5.09
N LEU A 272 -6.78 3.95 4.52
CA LEU A 272 -7.66 2.89 4.03
C LEU A 272 -8.53 2.29 5.15
N LEU A 273 -7.93 1.98 6.30
CA LEU A 273 -8.68 1.47 7.44
C LEU A 273 -9.69 2.52 7.94
N SER A 274 -9.30 3.80 7.97
CA SER A 274 -10.17 4.88 8.44
C SER A 274 -11.35 5.16 7.52
N SER A 275 -11.24 4.84 6.23
CA SER A 275 -12.33 4.99 5.27
C SER A 275 -13.31 3.81 5.26
N MET A 276 -12.94 2.69 5.89
CA MET A 276 -13.79 1.51 6.08
C MET A 276 -14.68 1.62 7.33
N SER A 277 -15.81 0.89 7.35
CA SER A 277 -16.63 0.75 8.56
C SER A 277 -15.89 -0.01 9.66
N THR A 278 -16.37 0.06 10.90
CA THR A 278 -15.79 -0.69 12.03
C THR A 278 -15.87 -2.20 11.79
N GLU A 279 -16.98 -2.66 11.21
CA GLU A 279 -17.24 -4.06 10.87
C GLU A 279 -16.29 -4.54 9.78
N GLN A 280 -16.13 -3.76 8.70
CA GLN A 280 -15.22 -4.08 7.60
C GLN A 280 -13.75 -4.13 8.05
N ARG A 281 -13.34 -3.20 8.93
CA ARG A 281 -12.00 -3.24 9.53
C ARG A 281 -11.77 -4.51 10.34
N SER A 282 -12.74 -4.91 11.17
CA SER A 282 -12.66 -6.13 11.96
C SER A 282 -12.57 -7.38 11.09
N GLU A 283 -13.33 -7.42 9.99
CA GLU A 283 -13.31 -8.52 9.04
C GLU A 283 -11.96 -8.63 8.31
N LEU A 284 -11.41 -7.51 7.83
CA LEU A 284 -10.08 -7.47 7.22
C LEU A 284 -9.00 -7.92 8.20
N GLN A 285 -9.07 -7.47 9.47
CA GLN A 285 -8.14 -7.91 10.50
C GLN A 285 -8.24 -9.43 10.73
N SER A 286 -9.46 -9.99 10.81
CA SER A 286 -9.62 -11.43 10.94
C SER A 286 -9.12 -12.19 9.71
N LEU A 287 -9.24 -11.62 8.51
CA LEU A 287 -8.72 -12.23 7.28
C LEU A 287 -7.19 -12.27 7.31
N MET A 288 -6.54 -11.16 7.68
CA MET A 288 -5.08 -11.10 7.82
C MET A 288 -4.60 -12.10 8.87
N ASP A 289 -5.30 -12.20 10.01
CA ASP A 289 -5.01 -13.22 11.02
C ASP A 289 -5.17 -14.64 10.46
N ALA A 290 -6.20 -14.92 9.65
CA ALA A 290 -6.41 -16.24 9.06
C ALA A 290 -5.32 -16.64 8.05
N LEU A 291 -4.73 -15.65 7.36
CA LEU A 291 -3.67 -15.86 6.38
C LEU A 291 -2.28 -15.97 7.04
N LEU A 292 -2.01 -15.16 8.06
CA LEU A 292 -0.77 -15.14 8.83
C LEU A 292 -0.76 -16.29 9.84
N ARG A 293 -0.30 -17.47 9.41
CA ARG A 293 -0.25 -18.72 10.20
C ARG A 293 0.78 -18.72 11.35
N ASP A 294 1.48 -17.61 11.60
CA ASP A 294 2.61 -17.56 12.52
C ASP A 294 2.41 -16.50 13.62
N ASP A 295 2.19 -16.98 14.85
CA ASP A 295 2.03 -16.14 16.05
C ASP A 295 3.26 -15.26 16.31
N ARG A 296 4.46 -15.72 15.92
CA ARG A 296 5.70 -14.99 16.17
C ARG A 296 5.80 -13.77 15.27
N LEU A 297 5.50 -13.93 13.97
CA LEU A 297 5.51 -12.81 13.02
C LEU A 297 4.51 -11.73 13.43
N ARG A 298 3.32 -12.12 13.92
CA ARG A 298 2.32 -11.17 14.43
C ARG A 298 2.86 -10.33 15.58
N TRP A 299 3.56 -10.97 16.52
CA TRP A 299 4.18 -10.27 17.64
C TRP A 299 5.28 -9.31 17.17
N ASP A 300 6.15 -9.76 16.26
CA ASP A 300 7.23 -8.93 15.72
C ASP A 300 6.66 -7.72 14.94
N LEU A 301 5.56 -7.87 14.19
CA LEU A 301 4.84 -6.77 13.50
C LEU A 301 4.17 -5.79 14.47
N ALA A 302 3.56 -6.29 15.55
CA ALA A 302 2.95 -5.44 16.57
C ALA A 302 4.01 -4.58 17.28
N GLN A 303 5.18 -5.16 17.56
CA GLN A 303 6.32 -4.43 18.12
C GLN A 303 6.82 -3.34 17.15
N LEU A 304 6.92 -3.67 15.85
CA LEU A 304 7.34 -2.73 14.82
C LEU A 304 6.41 -1.51 14.79
N ALA A 305 5.10 -1.74 14.72
CA ALA A 305 4.12 -0.67 14.70
C ALA A 305 4.19 0.23 15.95
N ALA A 306 4.35 -0.37 17.14
CA ALA A 306 4.48 0.38 18.39
C ALA A 306 5.77 1.21 18.47
N THR A 307 6.87 0.71 17.88
CA THR A 307 8.16 1.42 17.87
C THR A 307 8.11 2.59 16.88
N LEU A 308 7.53 2.39 15.70
CA LEU A 308 7.38 3.44 14.70
C LEU A 308 6.46 4.57 15.18
N ASP A 309 5.35 4.25 15.86
CA ASP A 309 4.43 5.25 16.41
C ASP A 309 5.14 6.20 17.41
N GLN A 310 6.11 5.69 18.18
CA GLN A 310 6.91 6.50 19.10
C GLN A 310 7.97 7.35 18.39
N LEU A 311 8.51 6.86 17.27
CA LEU A 311 9.58 7.53 16.52
C LEU A 311 9.06 8.64 15.59
N ILE A 312 7.78 8.61 15.21
CA ILE A 312 7.18 9.55 14.24
C ILE A 312 6.50 10.72 14.99
N PRO A 313 7.09 11.93 14.99
CA PRO A 313 6.49 13.09 15.63
C PRO A 313 5.29 13.58 14.80
N GLY A 314 4.07 13.48 15.33
CA GLY A 314 2.85 13.95 14.67
C GLY A 314 1.93 12.86 14.09
N GLY A 315 2.29 11.58 14.23
CA GLY A 315 1.48 10.43 13.80
C GLY A 315 1.56 10.13 12.29
N LEU A 316 0.79 9.14 11.84
CA LEU A 316 0.84 8.56 10.48
C LEU A 316 0.15 9.42 9.39
N GLY A 317 0.30 10.74 9.41
CA GLY A 317 -0.21 11.65 8.37
C GLY A 317 -1.71 11.99 8.45
N GLU A 318 -2.18 12.79 7.48
CA GLU A 318 -3.58 13.24 7.41
C GLU A 318 -4.55 12.13 6.95
N ARG A 319 -5.76 12.13 7.52
CA ARG A 319 -6.81 11.16 7.19
C ARG A 319 -7.44 11.50 5.84
N VAL A 320 -7.44 10.56 4.90
CA VAL A 320 -8.12 10.71 3.60
C VAL A 320 -9.38 9.86 3.56
N THR A 321 -10.52 10.52 3.36
CA THR A 321 -11.83 9.88 3.18
C THR A 321 -12.25 9.91 1.72
N PHE A 322 -12.59 8.74 1.17
CA PHE A 322 -13.25 8.61 -0.13
C PHE A 322 -14.75 8.88 0.04
N ARG A 323 -15.36 9.57 -0.93
CA ARG A 323 -16.79 9.97 -0.87
C ARG A 323 -17.55 9.75 -2.17
N GLY A 324 -17.00 8.99 -3.11
CA GLY A 324 -17.64 8.73 -4.40
C GLY A 324 -18.68 7.61 -4.37
N ASP A 325 -19.09 7.17 -5.55
CA ASP A 325 -20.19 6.20 -5.76
C ASP A 325 -19.73 4.91 -6.47
N GLU A 326 -18.55 4.90 -7.11
CA GLU A 326 -18.02 3.73 -7.81
C GLU A 326 -17.31 2.77 -6.84
N PRO A 327 -17.70 1.49 -6.75
CA PRO A 327 -17.08 0.55 -5.83
C PRO A 327 -15.67 0.17 -6.30
N LEU A 328 -14.70 0.22 -5.39
CA LEU A 328 -13.35 -0.28 -5.60
C LEU A 328 -13.14 -1.64 -4.92
N SER A 329 -12.48 -2.55 -5.62
CA SER A 329 -11.88 -3.75 -5.03
C SER A 329 -10.68 -3.37 -4.15
N LEU A 330 -10.16 -4.33 -3.37
CA LEU A 330 -9.01 -4.10 -2.48
C LEU A 330 -7.79 -3.60 -3.27
N ASP A 331 -7.50 -4.29 -4.38
CA ASP A 331 -6.38 -3.97 -5.27
C ASP A 331 -6.55 -2.56 -5.88
N GLY A 332 -7.76 -2.24 -6.34
CA GLY A 332 -8.11 -0.94 -6.90
C GLY A 332 -7.96 0.19 -5.88
N ALA A 333 -8.45 -0.01 -4.65
CA ALA A 333 -8.32 0.96 -3.56
C ALA A 333 -6.86 1.26 -3.20
N LEU A 334 -6.02 0.22 -3.12
CA LEU A 334 -4.59 0.38 -2.89
C LEU A 334 -3.90 1.09 -4.06
N GLY A 335 -4.34 0.84 -5.30
CA GLY A 335 -3.85 1.53 -6.50
C GLY A 335 -4.10 3.02 -6.45
N GLN A 336 -5.35 3.39 -6.15
CA GLN A 336 -5.78 4.78 -6.07
C GLN A 336 -5.10 5.53 -4.91
N LEU A 337 -4.85 4.86 -3.78
CA LEU A 337 -4.08 5.45 -2.66
C LEU A 337 -2.62 5.69 -3.02
N ALA A 338 -1.96 4.75 -3.70
CA ALA A 338 -0.57 4.93 -4.14
C ALA A 338 -0.46 6.08 -5.16
N GLU A 339 -1.43 6.20 -6.06
CA GLU A 339 -1.52 7.32 -7.00
C GLU A 339 -1.72 8.65 -6.26
N LEU A 340 -2.63 8.70 -5.29
CA LEU A 340 -2.84 9.86 -4.43
C LEU A 340 -1.56 10.28 -3.69
N GLN A 341 -0.82 9.32 -3.13
CA GLN A 341 0.45 9.59 -2.46
C GLN A 341 1.55 10.04 -3.43
N ALA A 342 1.55 9.53 -4.67
CA ALA A 342 2.44 10.04 -5.70
C ALA A 342 2.10 11.50 -6.05
N MET A 343 0.82 11.87 -6.06
CA MET A 343 0.38 13.26 -6.22
C MET A 343 0.82 14.11 -5.03
N ASP A 344 0.59 13.68 -3.79
CA ASP A 344 0.94 14.44 -2.59
C ASP A 344 2.46 14.66 -2.44
N ARG A 345 3.30 13.77 -3.01
CA ARG A 345 4.78 13.97 -3.09
C ARG A 345 5.21 15.03 -4.09
N LEU A 346 4.36 15.35 -5.07
CA LEU A 346 4.62 16.34 -6.13
C LEU A 346 3.99 17.71 -5.81
N ALA A 347 3.07 17.75 -4.86
CA ALA A 347 2.44 18.96 -4.33
C ALA A 347 3.42 19.75 -3.45
#